data_AF-A0AAV5F427-F1
#
_entry.id   AF-A0AAV5F427-F1
#
_cell.length_a   1.000
_cell.length_b   1.000
_cell.length_c   1.000
_cell.angle_alpha   90.00
_cell.angle_beta   90.00
_cell.angle_gamma   90.00
#
_symmetry.space_group_name_H-M   'P 1'
#
loop_
_entity.id
_entity.type
_entity.pdbx_description
1 polymer ?
#
loop_
_entity_poly.entity_id
_entity_poly.type
_entity_poly.pdbx_seq_one_letter_code
_entity_poly.pdbx_strand_id
1 'polypeptide(L)' 'MYCLLGALPHHALHRLARWYGPVMLLRLGHVSTLVVLSPEAAREVMKTQDAALANRPVNMTMNILTYGG' A
#
# COMPACT_ATOMS: atom_id res chain seq x y z
N MET A 1 -9.63 -7.50 -13.52
CA MET A 1 -8.70 -8.13 -12.56
C MET A 1 -7.29 -7.64 -12.89
N TYR A 2 -6.73 -6.70 -12.13
CA TYR A 2 -5.39 -6.18 -12.39
C TYR A 2 -4.37 -7.17 -11.85
N CYS A 3 -3.69 -7.89 -12.74
CA CYS A 3 -2.74 -8.92 -12.33
C CYS A 3 -1.43 -8.26 -11.89
N LEU A 4 -1.28 -8.06 -10.57
CA LEU A 4 -0.02 -7.63 -9.95
C LEU A 4 1.03 -8.77 -9.91
N LEU A 5 0.68 -9.99 -10.36
CA LEU A 5 1.49 -11.21 -10.23
C LEU A 5 2.40 -11.53 -11.43
N GLY A 6 2.54 -10.63 -12.40
CA GLY A 6 3.42 -10.86 -13.57
C GLY A 6 4.22 -9.65 -14.06
N ALA A 7 3.81 -8.44 -13.67
CA ALA A 7 4.58 -7.21 -13.87
C ALA A 7 5.14 -6.76 -12.53
N LEU A 8 6.28 -6.06 -12.55
CA LEU A 8 6.81 -5.39 -11.35
C LEU A 8 5.66 -4.60 -10.67
N PRO A 9 5.34 -4.87 -9.40
CA PRO A 9 4.10 -4.39 -8.79
C PRO A 9 4.00 -2.86 -8.80
N HIS A 10 5.13 -2.17 -8.64
CA HIS A 10 5.19 -0.70 -8.71
C HIS A 10 4.86 -0.15 -10.11
N HIS A 11 5.21 -0.85 -11.20
CA HIS A 11 4.81 -0.44 -12.56
C HIS A 11 3.31 -0.60 -12.79
N ALA A 12 2.72 -1.69 -12.30
CA ALA A 12 1.29 -1.92 -12.40
C ALA A 12 0.48 -0.88 -11.59
N LEU A 13 0.93 -0.55 -10.37
CA LEU A 13 0.35 0.51 -9.56
C LEU A 13 0.49 1.88 -10.22
N HIS A 14 1.64 2.20 -10.80
CA HIS A 14 1.82 3.43 -11.55
C HIS A 14 0.89 3.52 -12.77
N ARG A 15 0.67 2.42 -13.48
CA ARG A 15 -0.28 2.37 -14.59
C ARG A 15 -1.71 2.62 -14.14
N LEU A 16 -2.12 2.09 -12.98
CA LEU A 16 -3.44 2.35 -12.38
C LEU A 16 -3.60 3.83 -11.98
N ALA A 17 -2.54 4.44 -11.45
CA ALA A 17 -2.55 5.86 -11.07
C ALA A 17 -2.87 6.80 -12.24
N ARG A 18 -2.50 6.42 -13.46
CA ARG A 18 -2.82 7.20 -14.67
C ARG A 18 -4.32 7.26 -14.96
N TRP A 19 -5.11 6.31 -14.46
CA TRP A 19 -6.56 6.25 -14.66
C TRP A 19 -7.34 6.75 -13.45
N TYR A 20 -6.94 6.37 -12.24
CA TYR A 20 -7.66 6.69 -11.00
C TYR A 20 -7.11 7.91 -10.24
N GLY A 21 -5.96 8.42 -10.66
CA GLY A 21 -5.25 9.49 -9.99
C GLY A 21 -4.14 8.99 -9.06
N PRO A 22 -3.27 9.90 -8.58
CA PRO A 22 -2.09 9.57 -7.78
C PRO A 22 -2.41 9.11 -6.35
N VAL A 23 -3.65 9.29 -5.88
CA VAL A 23 -4.13 8.79 -4.59
C VAL A 23 -5.36 7.93 -4.86
N MET A 24 -5.27 6.64 -4.56
CA MET A 24 -6.34 5.69 -4.84
C MET A 24 -6.45 4.63 -3.74
N LEU A 25 -7.68 4.19 -3.46
CA LEU A 25 -7.95 3.08 -2.55
C LEU A 25 -8.12 1.79 -3.35
N LEU A 26 -7.24 0.82 -3.12
CA LEU A 26 -7.27 -0.49 -3.76
C LEU A 26 -7.59 -1.57 -2.74
N ARG A 27 -8.18 -2.69 -3.18
CA ARG A 27 -8.35 -3.87 -2.33
C ARG A 27 -7.31 -4.91 -2.76
N LEU A 28 -6.29 -5.12 -1.94
CA LEU A 28 -5.25 -6.14 -2.16
C LEU A 28 -5.67 -7.42 -1.43
N GLY A 29 -6.30 -8.33 -2.17
CA GLY A 29 -6.94 -9.51 -1.59
C GLY A 29 -8.10 -9.08 -0.69
N HIS A 30 -8.00 -9.38 0.61
CA HIS A 30 -9.01 -8.97 1.60
C HIS A 30 -8.66 -7.66 2.33
N VAL A 31 -7.48 -7.07 2.09
CA VAL A 31 -7.01 -5.86 2.77
C VAL A 31 -7.30 -4.63 1.92
N SER A 32 -7.98 -3.64 2.48
CA SER A 32 -8.09 -2.32 1.87
C SER A 32 -6.77 -1.57 2.04
N THR A 33 -6.21 -1.08 0.95
CA THR A 33 -4.89 -0.45 0.89
C THR A 33 -4.98 0.89 0.18
N LEU A 34 -4.62 1.96 0.90
CA LEU A 34 -4.43 3.28 0.31
C LEU A 34 -3.08 3.32 -0.41
N VAL A 35 -3.09 3.61 -1.71
CA VAL A 35 -1.89 3.74 -2.53
C VAL A 35 -1.68 5.20 -2.87
N VAL A 36 -0.47 5.69 -2.58
CA VAL A 36 -0.05 7.08 -2.75
C VAL A 36 1.15 7.12 -3.68
N LEU A 37 1.00 7.81 -4.82
CA LEU A 37 1.97 7.84 -5.92
C LEU A 37 2.39 9.25 -6.32
N SER A 38 2.04 10.28 -5.53
CA SER A 38 2.63 11.61 -5.65
C SER A 38 3.58 11.93 -4.49
N PRO A 39 4.65 12.68 -4.74
CA PRO A 39 5.60 13.06 -3.70
C PRO A 39 4.95 13.98 -2.64
N GLU A 40 4.00 14.84 -3.03
CA GLU A 40 3.31 15.74 -2.10
C GLU A 40 2.43 14.95 -1.12
N ALA A 41 1.64 14.01 -1.62
CA ALA A 41 0.75 13.19 -0.79
C ALA A 41 1.56 12.19 0.05
N ALA A 42 2.66 11.65 -0.49
CA ALA A 42 3.56 10.81 0.28
C ALA A 42 4.20 11.60 1.43
N ARG A 43 4.60 12.86 1.20
CA ARG A 43 5.13 13.73 2.25
C ARG A 43 4.10 13.98 3.35
N GLU A 44 2.85 14.24 2.97
CA GLU A 44 1.77 14.45 3.94
C GLU A 44 1.51 13.20 4.79
N VAL A 45 1.44 12.03 4.14
CA VAL A 45 1.27 10.74 4.81
C VAL A 45 2.43 10.43 5.76
N MET A 46 3.67 10.56 5.28
CA MET A 46 4.88 10.15 6.02
C MET A 46 5.38 11.19 7.03
N LYS A 47 4.94 12.45 6.96
CA LYS A 47 5.34 13.48 7.94
C LYS A 47 4.19 13.87 8.85
N THR A 48 3.04 14.21 8.27
CA THR A 48 1.92 14.78 9.01
C THR A 48 1.08 13.69 9.68
N GLN A 49 0.93 12.54 9.02
CA GLN A 49 0.09 11.43 9.48
C GLN A 49 0.91 10.20 9.91
N ASP A 50 2.22 10.36 10.11
CA ASP A 50 3.12 9.25 10.44
C ASP A 50 2.66 8.49 11.68
N ALA A 51 2.36 9.18 12.78
CA ALA A 51 1.91 8.54 14.03
C ALA A 51 0.63 7.70 13.86
N ALA A 52 -0.28 8.11 12.97
CA ALA A 52 -1.53 7.38 12.72
C ALA A 52 -1.33 6.19 11.75
N LEU A 53 -0.36 6.28 10.85
CA LEU A 53 -0.12 5.30 9.78
C LEU A 53 1.10 4.40 10.02
N ALA A 54 1.88 4.66 11.07
CA ALA A 54 3.02 3.84 11.47
C ALA A 54 2.61 2.50 12.09
N ASN A 55 1.33 2.29 12.38
CA ASN A 55 0.83 1.01 12.89
C ASN A 55 1.06 -0.10 11.84
N ARG A 56 1.78 -1.16 12.24
CA ARG A 56 2.05 -2.33 11.39
C ARG A 56 1.24 -3.51 11.92
N PRO A 57 0.02 -3.73 11.42
CA PRO A 57 -0.80 -4.84 11.89
C PRO A 57 -0.10 -6.16 11.60
N VAL A 58 0.14 -6.92 12.67
CA VAL A 58 0.72 -8.27 12.58
C VAL A 58 -0.37 -9.19 12.02
N ASN A 59 -0.20 -9.60 10.75
CA ASN A 59 -1.04 -10.64 10.18
C ASN A 59 -0.55 -12.03 10.64
N MET A 60 -1.38 -13.06 10.48
CA MET A 60 -1.06 -14.43 10.93
C MET A 60 0.27 -14.93 10.35
N THR A 61 0.57 -14.57 9.10
CA THR A 61 1.85 -14.89 8.45
C THR A 61 3.02 -14.22 9.17
N MET A 62 2.93 -12.94 9.50
CA MET A 62 3.96 -12.22 10.27
C MET A 62 4.15 -12.87 11.64
N ASN A 63 3.07 -13.22 12.35
CA ASN A 63 3.16 -13.89 13.65
C ASN A 63 3.92 -15.23 13.58
N ILE A 64 3.67 -16.02 12.54
CA ILE A 64 4.37 -17.30 12.32
C ILE A 64 5.84 -17.04 11.96
N LEU A 65 6.11 -16.10 11.06
CA LEU A 65 7.47 -15.79 10.61
C LEU A 65 8.35 -15.20 11.72
N THR A 66 7.75 -14.44 12.63
CA THR A 66 8.46 -13.81 13.77
C THR A 66 8.37 -14.64 15.05
N TYR A 67 7.85 -15.87 15.00
CA TYR A 67 7.70 -16.74 16.18
C TYR A 67 6.99 -16.07 17.38
N GLY A 68 5.99 -15.24 17.13
CA GLY A 68 5.29 -14.51 18.19
C GLY A 68 5.89 -13.16 18.58
N GLY A 69 7.04 -12.75 18.01
CA GLY A 69 7.67 -11.45 18.28
C GLY A 69 9.07 -11.34 17.74
#